data_AF-A0A939A3P5-F1
#
_entry.id   AF-A0A939A3P5-F1
#
_cell.length_a   1.000
_cell.length_b   1.000
_cell.length_c   1.000
_cell.angle_alpha   90.00
_cell.angle_beta   90.00
_cell.angle_gamma   90.00
#
_symmetry.space_group_name_H-M   'P 1'
#
loop_
_entity.id
_entity.type
_entity.pdbx_description
1 polymer ?
#
loop_
_entity_poly.entity_id
_entity_poly.type
_entity_poly.pdbx_seq_one_letter_code
_entity_poly.pdbx_strand_id
1 'polypeptide(L)'
;MTQSNTIKQQQAQRILELFAIARQRYLDAGGDPRCTPRGLKGDDYMTDEERQEALVLGRQIFPQEYIDNRVRSIKSPPVES
;
A
#
# COMPACT_ATOMS: atom_id res chain seq x y z
N MET A 1 -6.01 12.95 -23.02
CA MET A 1 -5.38 12.06 -22.01
C MET A 1 -3.96 11.76 -22.46
N THR A 2 -2.95 11.98 -21.61
CA THR A 2 -1.55 11.67 -21.94
C THR A 2 -1.23 10.21 -21.57
N GLN A 3 -0.35 9.56 -22.33
CA GLN A 3 0.08 8.17 -22.10
C GLN A 3 0.59 7.91 -20.67
N SER A 4 1.21 8.92 -20.05
CA SER A 4 1.68 8.87 -18.66
C SER A 4 0.55 8.69 -17.65
N ASN A 5 -0.64 9.24 -17.92
CA ASN A 5 -1.80 9.09 -17.04
C ASN A 5 -2.39 7.68 -17.13
N THR A 6 -2.44 7.10 -18.33
CA THR A 6 -2.93 5.72 -18.52
C THR A 6 -2.05 4.69 -17.83
N ILE A 7 -0.72 4.85 -17.89
CA ILE A 7 0.22 3.96 -17.19
C ILE A 7 0.03 4.04 -15.68
N LYS A 8 -0.08 5.25 -15.11
CA LYS A 8 -0.34 5.42 -13.68
C LYS A 8 -1.67 4.82 -13.24
N GLN A 9 -2.71 4.92 -14.07
CA GLN A 9 -4.00 4.29 -13.81
C GLN A 9 -3.91 2.77 -13.80
N GLN A 10 -3.19 2.17 -14.75
CA GLN A 10 -2.98 0.71 -14.79
C GLN A 10 -2.20 0.23 -13.56
N GLN A 11 -1.14 0.94 -13.17
CA GLN A 11 -0.36 0.62 -11.97
C GLN A 11 -1.21 0.76 -10.70
N ALA A 12 -2.03 1.81 -10.59
CA ALA A 12 -2.94 2.01 -9.48
C ALA A 12 -3.98 0.89 -9.40
N GLN A 13 -4.54 0.50 -10.56
CA GLN A 13 -5.49 -0.61 -10.65
C GLN A 13 -4.84 -1.91 -10.15
N ARG A 14 -3.60 -2.18 -10.54
CA ARG A 14 -2.88 -3.37 -10.10
C ARG A 14 -2.65 -3.40 -8.60
N ILE A 15 -2.32 -2.27 -7.98
CA ILE A 15 -2.21 -2.17 -6.52
C ILE A 15 -3.55 -2.48 -5.85
N LEU A 16 -4.67 -1.98 -6.39
CA LEU A 16 -5.99 -2.25 -5.84
C LEU A 16 -6.37 -3.73 -5.91
N GLU A 17 -5.99 -4.43 -6.99
CA GLU A 17 -6.17 -5.88 -7.10
C GLU A 17 -5.41 -6.64 -6.01
N LEU A 18 -4.14 -6.26 -5.78
CA LEU A 18 -3.33 -6.86 -4.72
C LEU A 18 -3.96 -6.66 -3.34
N PHE A 19 -4.47 -5.46 -3.06
CA PHE A 19 -5.18 -5.19 -1.80
C PHE A 19 -6.52 -5.91 -1.69
N ALA A 20 -7.24 -6.10 -2.80
CA ALA A 20 -8.48 -6.86 -2.80
C ALA A 20 -8.23 -8.35 -2.45
N ILE A 21 -7.18 -8.95 -3.01
CA ILE A 21 -6.76 -10.32 -2.70
C ILE A 21 -6.37 -10.44 -1.22
N ALA A 22 -5.53 -9.53 -0.73
CA ALA A 22 -5.10 -9.49 0.66
C ALA A 22 -6.28 -9.31 1.62
N ARG A 23 -7.23 -8.44 1.25
CA ARG A 23 -8.47 -8.23 2.02
C ARG A 23 -9.32 -9.50 2.06
N GLN A 24 -9.43 -10.22 0.95
CA GLN A 24 -10.17 -11.47 0.92
C GLN A 24 -9.55 -12.49 1.90
N ARG A 25 -8.22 -12.66 1.87
CA ARG A 25 -7.52 -13.55 2.80
C ARG A 25 -7.70 -13.13 4.26
N TYR A 26 -7.72 -11.83 4.54
CA TYR A 26 -8.00 -11.32 5.88
C TYR A 26 -9.40 -11.72 6.37
N LEU A 27 -10.42 -11.59 5.52
CA LEU A 27 -11.78 -12.03 5.86
C LEU A 27 -11.86 -13.55 6.02
N ASP A 28 -11.23 -14.31 5.14
CA ASP A 28 -11.21 -15.77 5.20
C ASP A 28 -10.55 -16.29 6.49
N ALA A 29 -9.59 -15.54 7.04
CA ALA A 29 -8.96 -15.81 8.33
C ALA A 29 -9.79 -15.37 9.56
N GLY A 30 -11.02 -14.87 9.37
CA GLY A 30 -11.89 -14.39 10.43
C GLY A 30 -11.67 -12.92 10.83
N GLY A 31 -11.01 -12.15 9.98
CA GLY A 31 -10.84 -10.71 10.17
C GLY A 31 -12.16 -9.95 10.18
N ASP A 32 -12.21 -8.83 10.93
CA ASP A 32 -13.40 -7.97 11.01
C ASP A 32 -13.67 -7.28 9.65
N PRO A 33 -14.82 -7.51 9.00
CA PRO A 33 -15.17 -6.87 7.73
C PRO A 33 -15.22 -5.34 7.76
N ARG A 34 -15.36 -4.74 8.95
CA ARG A 34 -15.40 -3.28 9.19
C ARG A 34 -14.02 -2.68 9.34
N CYS A 35 -12.98 -3.50 9.45
CA CYS A 35 -11.60 -3.07 9.58
C CYS A 35 -10.78 -3.51 8.35
N THR A 36 -9.70 -2.78 8.11
CA THR A 36 -8.66 -3.18 7.16
C THR A 36 -7.53 -3.91 7.88
N PRO A 37 -6.77 -4.77 7.18
CA PRO A 37 -5.53 -5.34 7.71
C PRO A 37 -4.57 -4.24 8.21
N ARG A 38 -3.73 -4.54 9.21
CA ARG A 38 -2.89 -3.50 9.87
C ARG A 38 -1.75 -2.98 8.99
N GLY A 39 -1.60 -3.47 7.77
CA GLY A 39 -0.60 -2.99 6.80
C GLY A 39 0.85 -3.25 7.20
N LEU A 40 1.07 -3.97 8.31
CA LEU A 40 2.38 -4.42 8.76
C LEU A 40 2.71 -5.74 8.08
N LYS A 41 4.00 -5.99 7.80
CA LYS A 41 4.46 -7.28 7.25
C LYS A 41 4.00 -8.41 8.18
N GLY A 42 3.19 -9.33 7.64
CA GLY A 42 2.61 -10.46 8.39
C GLY A 42 1.16 -10.23 8.82
N ASP A 43 0.72 -8.98 8.95
CA ASP A 43 -0.66 -8.58 9.29
C ASP A 43 -1.38 -7.89 8.12
N ASP A 44 -0.73 -7.82 6.96
CA ASP A 44 -1.26 -7.25 5.72
C ASP A 44 -1.88 -8.31 4.81
N TYR A 45 -1.73 -9.60 5.14
CA TYR A 45 -2.27 -10.75 4.39
C TYR A 45 -1.77 -10.82 2.93
N MET A 46 -0.62 -10.18 2.68
CA MET A 46 0.10 -10.22 1.41
C MET A 46 1.26 -11.21 1.48
N THR A 47 1.55 -11.87 0.37
CA THR A 47 2.83 -12.58 0.23
C THR A 47 3.99 -11.59 0.11
N ASP A 48 5.22 -12.07 0.26
CA ASP A 48 6.40 -11.22 0.12
C ASP A 48 6.53 -10.64 -1.30
N GLU A 49 6.13 -11.39 -2.32
CA GLU A 49 6.11 -10.98 -3.72
C GLU A 49 5.06 -9.91 -4.00
N GLU A 50 3.83 -10.10 -3.52
CA GLU A 50 2.74 -9.13 -3.68
C GLU A 50 3.07 -7.80 -2.99
N ARG A 51 3.67 -7.87 -1.81
CA ARG A 51 4.13 -6.67 -1.09
C ARG A 51 5.22 -5.94 -1.87
N GLN A 52 6.18 -6.68 -2.40
CA GLN A 52 7.26 -6.09 -3.20
C GLN A 52 6.72 -5.45 -4.48
N GLU A 53 5.76 -6.09 -5.16
CA GLU A 53 5.09 -5.57 -6.34
C GLU A 53 4.36 -4.25 -6.01
N ALA A 54 3.55 -4.22 -4.95
CA ALA A 54 2.83 -3.03 -4.51
C ALA A 54 3.77 -1.87 -4.16
N LEU A 55 4.92 -2.15 -3.53
CA LEU A 55 5.94 -1.14 -3.21
C LEU A 55 6.59 -0.57 -4.48
N VAL A 56 6.94 -1.40 -5.45
CA VAL A 56 7.54 -0.95 -6.72
C VAL A 56 6.55 -0.10 -7.51
N LEU A 57 5.30 -0.57 -7.65
CA LEU A 57 4.24 0.18 -8.33
C LEU A 57 3.92 1.50 -7.62
N GLY A 58 3.85 1.50 -6.29
CA GLY A 58 3.62 2.70 -5.49
C GLY A 58 4.69 3.76 -5.74
N ARG A 59 5.97 3.38 -5.83
CA ARG A 59 7.07 4.31 -6.15
C ARG A 59 6.97 4.93 -7.55
N GLN A 60 6.30 4.27 -8.48
CA GLN A 60 6.11 4.77 -9.85
C GLN A 60 4.91 5.73 -9.96
N ILE A 61 3.93 5.58 -9.06
CA ILE A 61 2.73 6.41 -9.02
C ILE A 61 2.96 7.68 -8.18
N PHE A 62 3.55 7.52 -6.99
CA PHE A 62 3.77 8.62 -6.06
C PHE A 62 5.11 9.33 -6.34
N PRO A 63 5.13 10.67 -6.36
CA PRO A 63 6.37 11.42 -6.50
C PRO A 63 7.29 11.16 -5.29
N GLN A 64 8.60 11.15 -5.53
CA GLN A 64 9.62 10.88 -4.50
C GLN A 64 9.48 11.79 -3.28
N GLU A 65 9.11 13.06 -3.47
CA GLU A 65 8.87 14.03 -2.40
C GLU A 65 7.76 13.59 -1.42
N TYR A 66 6.72 12.93 -1.93
CA TYR A 66 5.64 12.38 -1.10
C TYR A 66 6.15 11.22 -0.23
N ILE A 67 7.05 10.40 -0.79
CA ILE A 67 7.66 9.26 -0.09
C ILE A 67 8.61 9.78 1.00
N ASP A 68 9.45 10.75 0.68
CA ASP A 68 10.44 11.30 1.60
C ASP A 68 9.79 12.03 2.78
N ASN A 69 8.70 12.77 2.54
CA ASN A 69 7.92 13.42 3.59
C ASN A 69 7.26 12.42 4.53
N ARG A 70 6.76 11.30 4.00
CA ARG A 70 6.19 10.23 4.82
C ARG A 70 7.26 9.55 5.69
N VAL A 71 8.45 9.29 5.15
CA VAL A 71 9.57 8.70 5.91
C VAL A 71 10.04 9.64 7.02
N ARG A 72 10.11 10.96 6.77
CA ARG A 72 10.44 11.95 7.81
C ARG A 72 9.42 11.96 8.95
N SER A 73 8.13 11.90 8.62
CA SER A 73 7.03 11.88 9.61
C SER A 73 7.11 10.66 10.55
N ILE A 74 7.51 9.49 10.04
CA ILE A 74 7.65 8.27 10.85
C ILE A 74 8.89 8.30 11.76
N LYS A 75 9.91 9.10 11.41
CA LYS A 75 11.17 9.20 12.17
C LYS A 75 11.19 10.32 13.21
N SER A 76 10.19 11.19 13.25
CA SER A 76 10.08 12.21 14.30
C SER A 76 9.48 11.58 15.56
N PRO A 77 10.14 11.66 16.73
CA PRO A 77 9.53 11.23 17.99
C PRO A 77 8.31 12.13 18.29
N PRO A 78 7.32 11.64 19.05
CA PRO A 78 6.24 12.49 19.52
C PRO A 78 6.85 13.62 20.33
N VAL A 79 6.56 14.87 19.94
CA VAL A 79 6.80 16.02 20.79
C VAL A 79 5.76 15.91 21.90
N GLU A 80 6.20 15.45 23.08
CA GLU A 80 5.41 15.58 24.30
C GLU A 80 5.24 17.08 24.60
N SER A 81 3.99 17.53 24.67
CA SER A 81 3.56 18.80 25.24
C SER A 81 2.60 18.53 26.40
#